data_AF-A0A1X2GDQ1-F1
#
_entry.id   AF-A0A1X2GDQ1-F1
#
_cell.length_a   1.000
_cell.length_b   1.000
_cell.length_c   1.000
_cell.angle_alpha   90.00
_cell.angle_beta   90.00
_cell.angle_gamma   90.00
#
_symmetry.space_group_name_H-M   'P 1'
#
loop_
_entity.id
_entity.type
_entity.pdbx_description
1 polymer ?
#
loop_
_entity_poly.entity_id
_entity_poly.type
_entity_poly.pdbx_seq_one_letter_code
_entity_poly.pdbx_strand_id
1 'polypeptide(L)'
;MDNVSLFQGQYGPTFASLRQLRSKFDLPSTYNRWRACSDVTSSLEVRPSTIWTVYDDEASAHQASQEKYGSKIFQILAKAVVQDYDEPTLNRADIARELKVMQDSCKGDTVPTIVKAIIDLFASGNQIPILGNTGLNVQLTLLASTVSKATAAINEKRKEKLL
;
A
#
# COMPACT_ATOMS: atom_id res chain seq x y z
N MET A 1 -10.00 24.30 -22.87
CA MET A 1 -9.25 23.02 -22.71
C MET A 1 -9.08 22.89 -21.22
N ASP A 2 -10.12 22.41 -20.55
CA ASP A 2 -10.26 22.54 -19.11
C ASP A 2 -10.34 21.14 -18.55
N ASN A 3 -9.16 20.58 -18.28
CA ASN A 3 -9.02 19.36 -17.53
C ASN A 3 -8.07 19.68 -16.39
N VAL A 4 -8.59 19.58 -15.17
CA VAL A 4 -7.91 19.43 -13.86
C VAL A 4 -8.68 20.26 -12.84
N SER A 5 -9.82 19.73 -12.38
CA SER A 5 -10.46 20.09 -11.11
C SER A 5 -11.36 18.94 -10.61
N LEU A 6 -10.89 17.70 -10.73
CA LEU A 6 -11.59 16.52 -10.20
C LEU A 6 -11.02 15.99 -8.89
N PHE A 7 -10.10 16.71 -8.24
CA PHE A 7 -9.33 16.19 -7.10
C PHE A 7 -9.61 16.88 -5.76
N GLN A 8 -10.58 17.79 -5.68
CA GLN A 8 -10.99 18.42 -4.41
C GLN A 8 -12.36 17.93 -3.97
N GLY A 9 -12.41 16.68 -3.50
CA GLY A 9 -13.49 16.15 -2.67
C GLY A 9 -12.88 15.57 -1.39
N GLN A 10 -13.46 15.93 -0.25
CA GLN A 10 -13.03 15.72 1.16
C GLN A 10 -12.75 14.29 1.65
N TYR A 11 -12.38 13.35 0.79
CA TYR A 11 -12.02 12.00 1.19
C TYR A 11 -10.64 11.68 0.62
N GLY A 12 -9.72 11.30 1.50
CA GLY A 12 -8.40 10.80 1.13
C GLY A 12 -8.48 9.66 0.10
N PRO A 13 -7.34 9.15 -0.40
CA PRO A 13 -7.34 8.06 -1.37
C PRO A 13 -8.27 6.94 -0.89
N THR A 14 -9.32 6.64 -1.65
CA THR A 14 -10.14 5.45 -1.42
C THR A 14 -9.27 4.29 -1.83
N PHE A 15 -8.36 3.84 -0.96
CA PHE A 15 -7.39 2.77 -1.21
C PHE A 15 -8.06 1.51 -1.79
N ALA A 16 -9.29 1.25 -1.37
CA ALA A 16 -10.13 0.18 -1.90
C ALA A 16 -10.42 0.29 -3.41
N SER A 17 -10.43 1.50 -3.98
CA SER A 17 -10.70 1.79 -5.40
C SER A 17 -9.47 1.65 -6.32
N LEU A 18 -8.27 1.55 -5.73
CA LEU A 18 -7.04 1.32 -6.47
C LEU A 18 -7.04 -0.06 -7.13
N ARG A 19 -6.34 -0.16 -8.25
CA ARG A 19 -6.20 -1.43 -8.95
C ARG A 19 -5.47 -2.42 -8.04
N GLN A 20 -6.04 -3.61 -7.92
CA GLN A 20 -5.41 -4.69 -7.18
C GLN A 20 -4.33 -5.32 -8.08
N LEU A 21 -3.10 -4.80 -7.97
CA LEU A 21 -1.95 -5.32 -8.69
C LEU A 21 -0.96 -5.96 -7.73
N ARG A 22 -0.23 -6.97 -8.24
CA ARG A 22 0.86 -7.65 -7.52
C ARG A 22 2.24 -7.29 -8.09
N SER A 23 2.30 -6.37 -9.06
CA SER A 23 3.52 -5.94 -9.76
C SER A 23 3.26 -4.63 -10.52
N LYS A 24 4.32 -4.08 -11.16
CA LYS A 24 4.30 -2.88 -12.00
C LYS A 24 4.04 -1.58 -11.22
N PHE A 25 4.54 -1.51 -10.00
CA PHE A 25 4.42 -0.34 -9.12
C PHE A 25 5.22 0.88 -9.62
N ASP A 26 6.08 0.70 -10.61
CA ASP A 26 6.79 1.74 -11.34
C ASP A 26 5.93 2.42 -12.42
N LEU A 27 4.72 1.94 -12.71
CA LEU A 27 3.85 2.49 -13.75
C LEU A 27 2.71 3.35 -13.17
N PRO A 28 2.39 4.51 -13.77
CA PRO A 28 1.28 5.37 -13.31
C PRO A 28 -0.06 4.65 -13.27
N SER A 29 -0.29 3.76 -14.26
CA SER A 29 -1.54 2.99 -14.39
C SER A 29 -1.89 2.13 -13.16
N THR A 30 -0.90 1.82 -12.32
CA THR A 30 -1.08 1.07 -11.07
C THR A 30 -1.84 1.85 -10.00
N TYR A 31 -1.75 3.18 -10.06
CA TYR A 31 -2.35 4.09 -9.08
C TYR A 31 -3.67 4.69 -9.57
N ASN A 32 -4.10 4.35 -10.79
CA ASN A 32 -5.41 4.76 -11.30
C ASN A 32 -6.54 4.07 -10.52
N ARG A 33 -7.58 4.84 -10.20
CA ARG A 33 -8.83 4.30 -9.63
C ARG A 33 -9.61 3.64 -10.76
N TRP A 34 -9.98 2.37 -10.58
CA TRP A 34 -10.66 1.59 -11.63
C TRP A 34 -11.99 0.98 -11.19
N ARG A 35 -12.33 1.07 -9.91
CA ARG A 35 -13.63 0.62 -9.42
C ARG A 35 -14.54 1.83 -9.27
N ALA A 36 -15.68 1.81 -9.95
CA ALA A 36 -16.79 2.69 -9.62
C ALA A 36 -17.11 2.50 -8.13
N CYS A 37 -17.13 3.60 -7.37
CA CYS A 37 -17.49 3.59 -5.97
C CYS A 37 -18.88 4.22 -5.87
N SER A 38 -19.81 3.50 -5.25
CA SER A 38 -21.09 4.01 -4.76
C SER A 38 -21.17 3.79 -3.26
N ASP A 39 -22.05 4.49 -2.54
CA ASP A 39 -22.20 4.34 -1.09
C ASP A 39 -22.45 2.88 -0.65
N VAL A 40 -23.08 2.07 -1.51
CA VAL A 40 -23.33 0.64 -1.28
C VAL A 40 -22.08 -0.22 -1.53
N THR A 41 -21.24 0.15 -2.50
CA THR A 41 -20.07 -0.66 -2.94
C THR A 41 -18.74 -0.15 -2.38
N SER A 42 -18.76 0.97 -1.64
CA SER A 42 -17.59 1.61 -1.05
C SER A 42 -17.27 1.11 0.36
N SER A 43 -18.23 0.47 1.05
CA SER A 43 -17.98 -0.11 2.36
C SER A 43 -16.86 -1.16 2.32
N LEU A 44 -15.89 -1.01 3.22
CA LEU A 44 -14.76 -1.95 3.38
C LEU A 44 -15.23 -3.33 3.84
N GLU A 45 -16.40 -3.44 4.45
CA GLU A 45 -16.95 -4.68 5.02
C GLU A 45 -17.38 -5.68 3.94
N VAL A 46 -17.81 -5.18 2.78
CA VAL A 46 -18.31 -6.00 1.67
C VAL A 46 -17.27 -6.23 0.56
N ARG A 47 -16.06 -5.68 0.73
CA ARG A 47 -14.98 -5.77 -0.27
C ARG A 47 -13.88 -6.74 0.17
N PRO A 48 -13.25 -7.46 -0.78
CA PRO A 48 -12.07 -8.23 -0.47
C PRO A 48 -10.91 -7.29 -0.07
N SER A 49 -10.21 -7.64 1.00
CA SER A 49 -8.99 -7.01 1.45
C SER A 49 -7.92 -7.08 0.37
N THR A 50 -7.20 -5.98 0.18
CA THR A 50 -6.11 -5.83 -0.80
C THR A 50 -4.84 -5.35 -0.10
N ILE A 51 -3.71 -5.35 -0.82
CA ILE A 51 -2.45 -4.78 -0.30
C ILE A 51 -2.58 -3.32 0.15
N TRP A 52 -3.60 -2.60 -0.32
CA TRP A 52 -3.88 -1.20 0.04
C TRP A 52 -4.74 -1.04 1.30
N THR A 53 -5.50 -2.07 1.69
CA THR A 53 -6.56 -1.99 2.72
C THR A 53 -6.33 -2.89 3.93
N VAL A 54 -5.41 -3.86 3.86
CA VAL A 54 -5.09 -4.73 5.03
C VAL A 54 -4.76 -3.92 6.26
N TYR A 55 -4.07 -2.79 6.09
CA TYR A 55 -3.77 -1.89 7.21
C TYR A 55 -5.03 -1.41 7.95
N ASP A 56 -6.06 -1.04 7.19
CA ASP A 56 -7.33 -0.54 7.72
C ASP A 56 -8.16 -1.70 8.29
N ASP A 57 -8.12 -2.86 7.65
CA ASP A 57 -8.85 -4.07 8.03
C ASP A 57 -8.36 -4.67 9.37
N GLU A 58 -7.06 -4.53 9.66
CA GLU A 58 -6.44 -4.97 10.91
C GLU A 58 -6.25 -3.83 11.92
N ALA A 59 -6.88 -2.67 11.71
CA ALA A 59 -6.73 -1.51 12.59
C ALA A 59 -7.12 -1.82 14.05
N SER A 60 -8.11 -2.70 14.27
CA SER A 60 -8.62 -3.10 15.60
C SER A 60 -7.96 -4.35 16.19
N ALA A 61 -7.07 -5.03 15.45
CA ALA A 61 -6.40 -6.23 15.94
C ALA A 61 -5.42 -5.88 17.07
N HIS A 62 -5.48 -6.63 18.18
CA HIS A 62 -4.62 -6.44 19.35
C HIS A 62 -3.13 -6.66 19.09
N GLN A 63 -2.79 -7.37 18.00
CA GLN A 63 -1.41 -7.59 17.57
C GLN A 63 -1.29 -7.21 16.10
N ALA A 64 -0.35 -6.30 15.80
CA ALA A 64 -0.08 -5.87 14.43
C ALA A 64 0.70 -6.97 13.69
N SER A 65 0.15 -7.47 12.58
CA SER A 65 0.81 -8.44 11.71
C SER A 65 1.88 -7.78 10.85
N GLN A 66 2.82 -8.57 10.31
CA GLN A 66 3.79 -8.07 9.34
C GLN A 66 3.08 -7.54 8.07
N GLU A 67 1.93 -8.09 7.72
CA GLU A 67 1.15 -7.72 6.53
C GLU A 67 0.43 -6.39 6.70
N LYS A 68 -0.03 -6.06 7.92
CA LYS A 68 -0.51 -4.72 8.28
C LYS A 68 0.55 -3.67 7.95
N TYR A 69 1.77 -3.90 8.40
CA TYR A 69 2.88 -2.99 8.14
C TYR A 69 3.29 -2.96 6.66
N GLY A 70 3.28 -4.10 5.97
CA GLY A 70 3.50 -4.14 4.53
C GLY A 70 2.46 -3.33 3.75
N SER A 71 1.19 -3.42 4.16
CA SER A 71 0.10 -2.61 3.60
C SER A 71 0.27 -1.12 3.86
N LYS A 72 0.82 -0.74 5.03
CA LYS A 72 1.14 0.64 5.35
C LYS A 72 2.14 1.25 4.37
N ILE A 73 3.18 0.50 3.98
CA ILE A 73 4.14 0.93 2.97
C ILE A 73 3.44 1.22 1.64
N PHE A 74 2.55 0.33 1.19
CA PHE A 74 1.75 0.58 -0.01
C PHE A 74 0.89 1.84 0.09
N GLN A 75 0.24 2.09 1.24
CA GLN A 75 -0.52 3.32 1.46
C GLN A 75 0.36 4.58 1.37
N ILE A 76 1.60 4.55 1.87
CA ILE A 76 2.55 5.67 1.77
C ILE A 76 2.86 5.95 0.30
N LEU A 77 3.18 4.92 -0.49
CA LEU A 77 3.45 5.08 -1.93
C LEU A 77 2.24 5.65 -2.68
N ALA A 78 1.06 5.08 -2.46
CA ALA A 78 -0.15 5.53 -3.13
C ALA A 78 -0.50 6.98 -2.76
N LYS A 79 -0.26 7.41 -1.51
CA LYS A 79 -0.43 8.82 -1.12
C LYS A 79 0.54 9.73 -1.87
N ALA A 80 1.82 9.37 -1.92
CA ALA A 80 2.82 10.16 -2.64
C ALA A 80 2.46 10.33 -4.12
N VAL A 81 2.07 9.24 -4.81
CA VAL A 81 1.66 9.29 -6.23
C VAL A 81 0.39 10.08 -6.48
N VAL A 82 -0.57 10.06 -5.55
CA VAL A 82 -1.82 10.83 -5.68
C VAL A 82 -1.62 12.31 -5.35
N GLN A 83 -0.68 12.64 -4.47
CA GLN A 83 -0.38 14.02 -4.08
C GLN A 83 0.49 14.74 -5.10
N ASP A 84 1.44 14.03 -5.69
CA ASP A 84 2.35 14.55 -6.72
C ASP A 84 2.37 13.57 -7.90
N TYR A 85 1.56 13.86 -8.93
CA TYR A 85 1.39 12.95 -10.06
C TYR A 85 2.56 13.00 -11.05
N ASP A 86 3.22 14.16 -11.14
CA ASP A 86 4.25 14.42 -12.15
C ASP A 86 5.59 13.80 -11.75
N GLU A 87 6.03 14.03 -10.51
CA GLU A 87 7.31 13.52 -10.00
C GLU A 87 7.18 12.90 -8.59
N PRO A 88 6.38 11.83 -8.41
CA PRO A 88 6.18 11.25 -7.10
C PRO A 88 7.45 10.65 -6.53
N THR A 89 7.81 11.14 -5.35
CA THR A 89 8.96 10.65 -4.59
C THR A 89 8.54 9.92 -3.33
N LEU A 90 9.33 8.92 -2.97
CA LEU A 90 9.24 8.26 -1.67
C LEU A 90 10.24 8.90 -0.71
N ASN A 91 9.82 9.24 0.50
CA ASN A 91 10.70 9.80 1.53
C ASN A 91 11.31 8.69 2.41
N ARG A 92 12.64 8.72 2.56
CA ARG A 92 13.38 7.74 3.37
C ARG A 92 12.92 7.73 4.82
N ALA A 93 12.67 8.91 5.38
CA ALA A 93 12.29 9.09 6.78
C ALA A 93 10.97 8.40 7.11
N ASP A 94 10.00 8.43 6.19
CA ASP A 94 8.71 7.78 6.38
C ASP A 94 8.86 6.26 6.41
N ILE A 95 9.65 5.70 5.50
CA ILE A 95 9.92 4.26 5.44
C ILE A 95 10.76 3.79 6.64
N ALA A 96 11.77 4.58 7.05
CA ALA A 96 12.60 4.27 8.20
C ALA A 96 11.82 4.27 9.51
N ARG A 97 10.86 5.19 9.67
CA ARG A 97 9.96 5.23 10.83
C ARG A 97 9.14 3.95 10.91
N GLU A 98 8.54 3.51 9.80
CA GLU A 98 7.77 2.27 9.77
C GLU A 98 8.66 1.04 10.03
N LEU A 99 9.87 0.99 9.46
CA LEU A 99 10.81 -0.11 9.72
C LEU A 99 11.15 -0.24 11.20
N LYS A 100 11.37 0.87 11.90
CA LYS A 100 11.65 0.86 13.35
C LYS A 100 10.51 0.20 14.12
N VAL A 101 9.27 0.58 13.83
CA VAL A 101 8.08 -0.01 14.46
C VAL A 101 7.96 -1.52 14.16
N MET A 102 8.28 -1.92 12.92
CA MET A 102 8.28 -3.33 12.51
C MET A 102 9.35 -4.16 13.22
N GLN A 103 10.53 -3.58 13.48
CA GLN A 103 11.61 -4.27 14.18
C GLN A 103 11.24 -4.61 15.63
N ASP A 104 10.41 -3.78 16.26
CA ASP A 104 9.92 -4.01 17.62
C ASP A 104 8.76 -5.03 17.64
N SER A 105 7.91 -5.02 16.62
CA SER A 105 6.63 -5.77 16.62
C SER A 105 6.67 -7.10 15.86
N CYS A 106 7.55 -7.24 14.87
CA CYS A 106 7.58 -8.35 13.90
C CYS A 106 9.03 -8.81 13.62
N LYS A 107 9.84 -8.96 14.68
CA LYS A 107 11.28 -9.27 14.54
C LYS A 107 11.49 -10.65 13.90
N GLY A 108 12.29 -10.70 12.82
CA GLY A 108 12.63 -11.93 12.11
C GLY A 108 11.72 -12.25 10.93
N ASP A 109 10.68 -11.44 10.72
CA ASP A 109 9.74 -11.63 9.62
C ASP A 109 10.30 -11.16 8.26
N THR A 110 9.61 -11.58 7.19
CA THR A 110 10.00 -11.30 5.81
C THR A 110 9.80 -9.82 5.46
N VAL A 111 8.70 -9.20 5.93
CA VAL A 111 8.38 -7.80 5.62
C VAL A 111 9.45 -6.81 6.09
N PRO A 112 9.93 -6.80 7.36
CA PRO A 112 11.02 -5.92 7.78
C PRO A 112 12.28 -6.05 6.93
N THR A 113 12.58 -7.27 6.46
CA THR A 113 13.74 -7.53 5.59
C THR A 113 13.58 -6.87 4.23
N ILE A 114 12.40 -6.99 3.61
CA ILE A 114 12.09 -6.32 2.34
C ILE A 114 12.10 -4.79 2.51
N VAL A 115 11.53 -4.27 3.60
CA VAL A 115 11.50 -2.83 3.89
C VAL A 115 12.91 -2.28 4.13
N LYS A 116 13.79 -3.04 4.79
CA LYS A 116 15.21 -2.68 4.89
C LYS A 116 15.87 -2.60 3.51
N ALA A 117 15.63 -3.57 2.63
CA ALA A 117 16.14 -3.52 1.26
C ALA A 117 15.61 -2.29 0.48
N ILE A 118 14.36 -1.86 0.72
CA ILE A 118 13.83 -0.60 0.17
C ILE A 118 14.60 0.61 0.71
N ILE A 119 14.93 0.66 2.01
CA ILE A 119 15.75 1.74 2.58
C ILE A 119 17.14 1.77 1.96
N ASP A 120 17.74 0.61 1.69
CA ASP A 120 19.07 0.53 1.10
C ASP A 120 19.10 1.11 -0.33
N LEU A 121 17.97 1.10 -1.07
CA LEU A 121 17.85 1.74 -2.39
C LEU A 121 18.01 3.27 -2.35
N PHE A 122 17.81 3.90 -1.19
CA PHE A 122 18.03 5.34 -1.05
C PHE A 122 19.52 5.70 -1.08
N ALA A 123 20.42 4.73 -0.85
CA ALA A 123 21.85 4.96 -0.68
C ALA A 123 22.13 6.12 0.32
N SER A 124 22.66 7.24 -0.16
CA SER A 124 22.89 8.48 0.60
C SER A 124 21.78 9.53 0.46
N GLY A 125 20.80 9.30 -0.41
CA GLY A 125 19.69 10.20 -0.66
C GLY A 125 18.58 10.13 0.39
N ASN A 126 17.73 11.16 0.41
CA ASN A 126 16.54 11.23 1.25
C ASN A 126 15.26 10.88 0.51
N GLN A 127 15.30 10.90 -0.82
CA GLN A 127 14.16 10.66 -1.69
C GLN A 127 14.58 9.79 -2.87
N ILE A 128 13.68 8.93 -3.33
CA ILE A 128 13.81 8.19 -4.59
C ILE A 128 12.52 8.35 -5.41
N PRO A 129 12.58 8.36 -6.75
CA PRO A 129 11.39 8.35 -7.57
C PRO A 129 10.62 7.03 -7.37
N ILE A 130 9.29 7.12 -7.36
CA ILE A 130 8.41 5.95 -7.31
C ILE A 130 8.20 5.40 -8.72
N LEU A 131 7.86 6.28 -9.67
CA LEU A 131 7.61 5.92 -11.06
C LEU A 131 8.93 5.71 -11.82
N GLY A 132 8.94 4.73 -12.73
CA GLY A 132 10.14 4.34 -13.49
C GLY A 132 11.25 3.67 -12.68
N ASN A 133 11.08 3.51 -11.36
CA ASN A 133 12.08 2.91 -10.49
C ASN A 133 11.93 1.37 -10.44
N THR A 134 12.63 0.69 -11.32
CA THR A 134 12.58 -0.77 -11.44
C THR A 134 13.11 -1.49 -10.20
N GLY A 135 14.16 -0.96 -9.56
CA GLY A 135 14.73 -1.51 -8.32
C GLY A 135 13.73 -1.49 -7.17
N LEU A 136 13.02 -0.37 -6.99
CA LEU A 136 11.94 -0.26 -6.03
C LEU A 136 10.77 -1.20 -6.39
N ASN A 137 10.38 -1.27 -7.66
CA ASN A 137 9.30 -2.17 -8.11
C ASN A 137 9.59 -3.66 -7.83
N VAL A 138 10.84 -4.11 -7.91
CA VAL A 138 11.23 -5.48 -7.52
C VAL A 138 10.90 -5.72 -6.05
N GLN A 139 11.32 -4.83 -5.17
CA GLN A 139 11.07 -4.96 -3.73
C GLN A 139 9.57 -4.88 -3.41
N LEU A 140 8.84 -3.98 -4.05
CA LEU A 140 7.39 -3.85 -3.89
C LEU A 140 6.64 -5.09 -4.40
N THR A 141 7.12 -5.73 -5.46
CA THR A 141 6.55 -7.00 -5.97
C THR A 141 6.73 -8.13 -4.95
N LEU A 142 7.91 -8.22 -4.32
CA LEU A 142 8.15 -9.16 -3.23
C LEU A 142 7.24 -8.87 -2.03
N LEU A 143 7.14 -7.61 -1.64
CA LEU A 143 6.27 -7.17 -0.54
C LEU A 143 4.80 -7.51 -0.83
N ALA A 144 4.33 -7.22 -2.04
CA ALA A 144 2.96 -7.51 -2.48
C ALA A 144 2.65 -9.00 -2.42
N SER A 145 3.62 -9.85 -2.78
CA SER A 145 3.49 -11.31 -2.69
C SER A 145 3.31 -11.76 -1.24
N THR A 146 4.14 -11.25 -0.33
CA THR A 146 4.05 -11.55 1.11
C THR A 146 2.71 -11.13 1.69
N VAL A 147 2.32 -9.87 1.49
CA VAL A 147 1.02 -9.34 1.97
C VAL A 147 -0.16 -10.08 1.34
N SER A 148 -0.07 -10.46 0.06
CA SER A 148 -1.16 -11.16 -0.65
C SER A 148 -1.40 -12.58 -0.16
N LYS A 149 -0.42 -13.24 0.47
CA LYS A 149 -0.63 -14.57 1.06
C LYS A 149 -1.56 -14.49 2.27
N ALA A 150 -1.43 -13.45 3.08
CA ALA A 150 -2.32 -13.25 4.23
C ALA A 150 -3.71 -12.72 3.84
N THR A 151 -3.83 -11.91 2.78
CA THR A 151 -5.14 -11.41 2.34
C THR A 151 -6.10 -12.52 1.95
N ALA A 152 -5.61 -13.66 1.43
CA ALA A 152 -6.45 -14.82 1.15
C ALA A 152 -7.14 -15.33 2.43
N ALA A 153 -6.40 -15.51 3.52
CA ALA A 153 -6.96 -15.97 4.80
C ALA A 153 -7.91 -14.94 5.43
N ILE A 154 -7.62 -13.63 5.32
CA ILE A 154 -8.50 -12.56 5.78
C ILE A 154 -9.83 -12.58 5.01
N ASN A 155 -9.76 -12.77 3.69
CA ASN A 155 -10.94 -12.82 2.84
C ASN A 155 -11.80 -14.07 3.07
N GLU A 156 -11.19 -15.24 3.30
CA GLU A 156 -11.95 -16.45 3.66
C GLU A 156 -12.68 -16.29 5.00
N LYS A 157 -11.99 -15.78 6.05
CA LYS A 157 -12.64 -15.49 7.35
C LYS A 157 -13.81 -14.51 7.23
N ARG A 158 -13.80 -13.60 6.25
CA ARG A 158 -14.92 -12.68 6.01
C ARG A 158 -16.12 -13.36 5.36
N LYS A 159 -15.90 -14.28 4.41
CA LYS A 159 -16.98 -15.06 3.82
C LYS A 159 -17.77 -15.82 4.88
N GLU A 160 -17.06 -16.39 5.86
CA GLU A 160 -17.66 -17.10 6.99
C GLU A 160 -18.48 -16.21 7.93
N LYS A 161 -18.19 -14.90 8.02
CA LYS A 161 -18.96 -13.95 8.85
C LYS A 161 -20.19 -13.38 8.15
N LEU A 162 -20.26 -13.50 6.82
CA LEU A 162 -21.35 -12.98 5.99
C LEU A 162 -22.41 -14.06 5.65
N LEU A 163 -22.14 -15.32 6.01
CA LEU A 163 -23.05 -16.46 5.92
C LEU A 163 -23.62 -16.79 7.32
#